data_AF-A0A3C1SZ36-F1
#
_entry.id   AF-A0A3C1SZ36-F1
#
_cell.length_a   1.000
_cell.length_b   1.000
_cell.length_c   1.000
_cell.angle_alpha   90.00
_cell.angle_beta   90.00
_cell.angle_gamma   90.00
#
_symmetry.space_group_name_H-M   'P 1'
#
loop_
_entity.id
_entity.type
_entity.pdbx_description
1 polymer ?
#
loop_
_entity_poly.entity_id
_entity_poly.type
_entity_poly.pdbx_seq_one_letter_code
_entity_poly.pdbx_strand_id
1 'polypeptide(L)'
;AQHLYSIISNDCRVLLLTLNYPQSQISGPPFAVDEDEVVSLFSKGFECQQLQCFDDIKNEPKFLRAGVDFIEKATYCLHKTGA
;
A
#
# COMPACT_ATOMS: atom_id res chain seq x y z
N ALA A 1 10.65 -3.37 2.94
CA ALA A 1 10.36 -3.22 4.38
C ALA A 1 11.58 -3.23 5.32
N GLN A 2 12.76 -3.75 4.95
CA GLN A 2 13.88 -4.01 5.89
C GLN A 2 14.24 -2.85 6.82
N HIS A 3 14.32 -1.62 6.31
CA HIS A 3 14.66 -0.46 7.13
C HIS A 3 13.59 -0.16 8.19
N LEU A 4 12.31 -0.29 7.84
CA LEU A 4 11.19 -0.09 8.77
C LEU A 4 11.20 -1.12 9.89
N TYR A 5 11.65 -2.35 9.64
CA TYR A 5 11.84 -3.35 10.68
C TYR A 5 12.88 -2.95 11.73
N SER A 6 13.90 -2.17 11.35
CA SER A 6 14.97 -1.76 12.27
C SER A 6 14.65 -0.52 13.10
N ILE A 7 13.79 0.37 12.61
CA ILE A 7 13.57 1.68 13.23
C ILE A 7 12.23 1.78 13.98
N ILE A 8 11.26 0.92 13.66
CA ILE A 8 9.94 0.94 14.29
C ILE A 8 9.96 0.03 15.52
N SER A 9 9.73 0.63 16.68
CA SER A 9 9.63 -0.08 17.96
C SER A 9 8.45 -1.05 17.99
N ASN A 10 8.58 -2.11 18.80
CA ASN A 10 7.50 -3.05 19.07
C ASN A 10 6.26 -2.34 19.61
N ASP A 11 5.09 -2.92 19.36
CA ASP A 11 3.75 -2.40 19.71
C ASP A 11 3.36 -1.07 19.02
N CYS A 12 4.20 -0.56 18.13
CA CYS A 12 3.86 0.58 17.29
C CYS A 12 2.84 0.19 16.21
N ARG A 13 1.92 1.11 15.90
CA ARG A 13 0.96 0.99 14.79
C ARG A 13 1.30 2.00 13.71
N VAL A 14 1.36 1.53 12.47
CA VAL A 14 1.65 2.33 11.29
C VAL A 14 0.41 2.32 10.39
N LEU A 15 -0.03 3.49 9.98
CA LEU A 15 -1.01 3.62 8.90
C LEU A 15 -0.25 3.63 7.56
N LEU A 16 -0.39 2.56 6.78
CA LEU A 16 0.14 2.46 5.43
C LEU A 16 -0.97 2.80 4.43
N LEU A 17 -0.66 3.69 3.48
CA LEU A 17 -1.51 4.03 2.35
C LEU A 17 -0.86 3.47 1.09
N THR A 18 -1.61 2.74 0.28
CA THR A 18 -1.15 2.25 -1.02
C THR A 18 -2.06 2.72 -2.14
N LEU A 19 -1.49 2.73 -3.34
CA LEU A 19 -2.22 2.95 -4.59
C LEU A 19 -1.87 1.78 -5.50
N ASN A 20 -2.88 1.09 -6.00
CA ASN A 20 -2.74 -0.02 -6.93
C ASN A 20 -3.42 0.33 -8.26
N TYR A 21 -2.76 0.02 -9.36
CA TYR A 21 -3.22 0.27 -10.72
C TYR A 21 -2.38 -0.56 -11.70
N PRO A 22 -2.80 -0.73 -12.97
CA PRO A 22 -1.99 -1.41 -13.97
C PRO A 22 -0.70 -0.61 -14.27
N GLN A 23 0.41 -0.94 -13.60
CA GLN A 23 1.67 -0.19 -13.68
C GLN A 23 2.23 -0.07 -15.11
N SER A 24 1.88 -1.00 -16.00
CA SER A 24 2.25 -0.97 -17.42
C SER A 24 1.58 0.16 -18.21
N GLN A 25 0.46 0.71 -17.74
CA GLN A 25 -0.31 1.74 -18.43
C GLN A 25 0.17 3.16 -18.10
N ILE A 26 0.77 3.35 -16.93
CA ILE A 26 1.33 4.64 -16.52
C ILE A 26 2.56 4.41 -15.66
N SER A 27 3.64 5.14 -15.95
CA SER A 27 4.83 5.12 -15.11
C SER A 27 4.61 5.89 -13.80
N GLY A 28 5.16 5.36 -12.71
CA GLY A 28 5.22 6.06 -11.43
C GLY A 28 6.16 7.28 -11.46
N PRO A 29 6.19 8.10 -10.39
CA PRO A 29 5.46 7.92 -9.13
C PRO A 29 4.03 8.50 -9.10
N PRO A 30 3.19 8.09 -8.14
CA PRO A 30 3.43 6.97 -7.19
C PRO A 30 3.46 5.63 -7.95
N PHE A 31 4.28 4.67 -7.51
CA PHE A 31 4.29 3.30 -8.08
C PHE A 31 3.14 2.48 -7.51
N ALA A 32 2.66 1.51 -8.28
CA ALA A 32 1.62 0.59 -7.85
C ALA A 32 2.15 -0.36 -6.78
N VAL A 33 1.38 -0.56 -5.71
CA VAL A 33 1.64 -1.56 -4.67
C VAL A 33 0.32 -2.24 -4.34
N ASP A 34 0.22 -3.53 -4.64
CA ASP A 34 -0.96 -4.37 -4.37
C ASP A 34 -0.90 -5.01 -2.98
N GLU A 35 -1.99 -5.70 -2.61
CA GLU A 35 -2.10 -6.38 -1.31
C GLU A 35 -1.03 -7.47 -1.14
N ASP A 36 -0.75 -8.25 -2.19
CA ASP A 36 0.24 -9.33 -2.15
C ASP A 36 1.65 -8.78 -1.86
N GLU A 37 2.01 -7.65 -2.46
CA GLU A 37 3.27 -6.97 -2.19
C GLU A 37 3.31 -6.44 -0.75
N VAL A 38 2.23 -5.85 -0.23
CA VAL A 38 2.15 -5.42 1.18
C VAL A 38 2.36 -6.61 2.12
N VAL A 39 1.63 -7.70 1.92
CA VAL A 39 1.72 -8.91 2.76
C VAL A 39 3.13 -9.51 2.68
N SER A 40 3.68 -9.65 1.47
CA SER A 40 5.03 -10.18 1.24
C SER A 40 6.10 -9.35 1.93
N LEU A 41 5.98 -8.02 1.86
CA LEU A 41 6.96 -7.11 2.43
C LEU A 41 6.88 -7.01 3.95
N PHE A 42 5.68 -6.97 4.54
CA PHE A 42 5.47 -6.55 5.94
C PHE A 42 5.10 -7.69 6.90
N SER A 43 4.50 -8.79 6.45
CA SER A 43 3.98 -9.85 7.34
C SER A 43 5.07 -10.63 8.11
N LYS A 44 6.35 -10.43 7.79
CA LYS A 44 7.46 -11.02 8.56
C LYS A 44 7.72 -10.31 9.89
N GLY A 45 7.32 -9.05 10.02
CA GLY A 45 7.62 -8.26 11.20
C GLY A 45 6.48 -7.35 11.65
N PHE A 46 5.34 -7.37 10.95
CA PHE A 46 4.11 -6.70 11.33
C PHE A 46 2.94 -7.65 11.16
N GLU A 47 1.95 -7.53 12.01
CA GLU A 47 0.59 -7.96 11.71
C GLU A 47 -0.02 -6.93 10.74
N CYS A 48 -0.50 -7.39 9.58
CA CYS A 48 -1.03 -6.55 8.53
C CYS A 48 -2.56 -6.65 8.51
N GLN A 49 -3.26 -5.56 8.85
CA GLN A 49 -4.72 -5.50 8.77
C GLN A 49 -5.13 -4.48 7.71
N GLN A 50 -5.81 -4.92 6.65
CA GLN A 50 -6.47 -3.99 5.73
C GLN A 50 -7.68 -3.35 6.41
N LEU A 51 -7.71 -2.02 6.47
CA LEU A 51 -8.79 -1.25 7.08
C LEU A 51 -9.86 -0.87 6.05
N GLN A 52 -9.42 -0.46 4.86
CA GLN A 52 -10.31 -0.05 3.78
C GLN A 52 -9.61 -0.26 2.44
N CYS A 53 -10.38 -0.64 1.43
CA CYS A 53 -9.95 -0.75 0.05
C CYS A 53 -11.11 -0.32 -0.86
N PHE A 54 -10.85 0.57 -1.83
CA PHE A 54 -11.88 1.09 -2.72
C PHE A 54 -11.31 1.62 -4.03
N ASP A 55 -12.13 1.58 -5.09
CA ASP A 55 -11.84 2.24 -6.35
C ASP A 55 -11.94 3.77 -6.18
N ASP A 56 -10.89 4.48 -6.59
CA ASP A 56 -10.81 5.94 -6.46
C ASP A 56 -10.43 6.67 -7.75
N ILE A 57 -10.66 6.07 -8.93
CA ILE A 57 -10.22 6.64 -10.21
C ILE A 57 -10.76 8.05 -10.48
N LYS A 58 -11.97 8.35 -9.99
CA LYS A 58 -12.64 9.65 -10.19
C LYS A 58 -11.95 10.79 -9.44
N ASN A 59 -11.28 10.49 -8.34
CA ASN A 59 -10.56 11.47 -7.51
C ASN A 59 -9.07 11.55 -7.87
N GLU A 60 -8.65 10.86 -8.94
CA GLU A 60 -7.26 10.78 -9.39
C GLU A 60 -7.09 11.27 -10.84
N PRO A 61 -7.11 12.60 -11.08
CA PRO A 61 -7.14 13.18 -12.44
C PRO A 61 -5.98 12.76 -13.34
N LYS A 62 -4.79 12.51 -12.76
CA LYS A 62 -3.62 12.03 -13.49
C LYS A 62 -3.92 10.68 -14.17
N PHE A 63 -4.51 9.77 -13.41
CA PHE A 63 -4.77 8.40 -13.81
C PHE A 63 -6.01 8.29 -14.70
N LEU A 64 -7.05 9.06 -14.38
CA LEU A 64 -8.24 9.20 -15.22
C LEU A 64 -7.88 9.68 -16.64
N ARG A 65 -7.00 10.67 -16.77
CA ARG A 65 -6.53 11.19 -18.07
C ARG A 65 -5.65 10.20 -18.83
N ALA A 66 -4.90 9.37 -18.11
CA ALA A 66 -4.10 8.30 -18.71
C ALA A 66 -4.95 7.12 -19.18
N GLY A 67 -6.24 7.08 -18.82
CA GLY A 67 -7.15 6.01 -19.22
C GLY A 67 -6.79 4.68 -18.58
N VAL A 68 -6.30 4.69 -17.33
CA VAL A 68 -6.00 3.44 -16.63
C VAL A 68 -7.28 2.65 -16.35
N ASP A 69 -7.18 1.33 -16.39
CA ASP A 69 -8.37 0.46 -16.24
C ASP A 69 -8.98 0.55 -14.84
N PHE A 70 -8.14 0.68 -13.81
CA PHE A 70 -8.57 0.84 -12.42
C PHE A 70 -7.57 1.65 -11.60
N ILE A 71 -8.06 2.20 -10.50
CA ILE A 71 -7.28 2.76 -9.41
C ILE A 71 -7.88 2.23 -8.13
N GLU A 72 -7.09 1.54 -7.34
CA GLU A 72 -7.50 1.05 -6.03
C GLU A 72 -6.64 1.73 -4.96
N LYS A 73 -7.28 2.36 -3.98
CA LYS A 73 -6.61 2.85 -2.79
C LYS A 73 -6.90 1.90 -1.65
N ALA A 74 -5.85 1.45 -0.98
CA ALA A 74 -5.98 0.66 0.22
C ALA A 74 -5.26 1.33 1.39
N THR A 75 -5.81 1.07 2.57
CA THR A 75 -5.26 1.53 3.85
C THR A 75 -5.06 0.32 4.74
N TYR A 76 -3.90 0.24 5.38
CA TYR A 76 -3.55 -0.86 6.28
C TYR A 76 -3.10 -0.31 7.63
N CYS A 77 -3.51 -0.98 8.70
CA CYS A 77 -2.86 -0.89 9.99
C CYS A 77 -1.78 -1.97 10.05
N LEU A 78 -0.51 -1.57 10.07
CA LEU A 78 0.59 -2.46 10.37
C LEU A 78 0.91 -2.35 11.85
N HIS A 79 0.76 -3.45 12.58
CA HIS A 79 1.08 -3.50 14.00
C HIS A 79 2.40 -4.25 14.20
N LYS A 80 3.41 -3.58 14.76
CA LYS A 80 4.74 -4.17 14.98
C LYS A 80 4.63 -5.20 16.11
N THR A 81 4.55 -6.47 15.75
CA THR A 81 4.63 -7.57 16.72
C THR A 81 6.08 -7.75 17.15
N GLY A 82 6.32 -7.95 18.45
CA GLY A 82 7.64 -8.29 18.96
C GLY A 82 8.21 -9.53 18.25
N ALA A 83 9.52 -9.53 18.04
CA ALA A 83 10.26 -10.73 17.67
C ALA A 83 10.37 -11.68 18.86
#